data_AF-A0A0M2K669-F1
#
_entry.id   AF-A0A0M2K669-F1
#
_cell.length_a   1.000
_cell.length_b   1.000
_cell.length_c   1.000
_cell.angle_alpha   90.00
_cell.angle_beta   90.00
_cell.angle_gamma   90.00
#
_symmetry.space_group_name_H-M   'P 1'
#
loop_
_entity.id
_entity.type
_entity.pdbx_description
1 polymer ?
#
loop_
_entity_poly.entity_id
_entity_poly.type
_entity_poly.pdbx_seq_one_letter_code
_entity_poly.pdbx_strand_id
1 'polypeptide(L)'
;MSSIFEPPDQDHVTRHADDLFRRATLVRRDGWDPYRHLWSCGEVIGTALVLGDDAELQRCGETTVSTLERWAFDLWGITGGQSDVDSGLLRTRAWFDSIRAAR
;
A
#
# COMPACT_ATOMS: atom_id res chain seq x y z
N MET A 1 4.06 -26.16 10.71
CA MET A 1 4.98 -25.02 10.89
C MET A 1 4.92 -24.21 9.61
N SER A 2 4.04 -23.21 9.53
CA SER A 2 3.99 -22.32 8.37
C SER A 2 5.29 -21.53 8.33
N SER A 3 5.95 -21.57 7.18
CA SER A 3 7.23 -20.88 6.98
C SER A 3 6.97 -19.38 6.98
N ILE A 4 7.81 -18.59 7.67
CA ILE A 4 7.79 -17.12 7.62
C ILE A 4 7.97 -16.59 6.18
N PHE A 5 8.38 -17.44 5.25
CA PHE A 5 8.61 -17.15 3.84
C PHE A 5 7.47 -17.62 2.92
N GLU A 6 6.40 -18.18 3.46
CA GLU A 6 5.26 -18.58 2.63
C GLU A 6 4.55 -17.34 2.09
N PRO A 7 4.19 -17.30 0.79
CA PRO A 7 3.56 -16.12 0.20
C PRO A 7 2.29 -15.74 0.97
N PRO A 8 1.99 -14.44 1.10
CA PRO A 8 0.75 -14.01 1.71
C PRO A 8 -0.45 -14.64 1.00
N ASP A 9 -1.42 -15.13 1.75
CA ASP A 9 -2.64 -15.70 1.16
C ASP A 9 -3.48 -14.61 0.45
N GLN A 10 -4.42 -15.02 -0.38
CA GLN A 10 -5.29 -14.08 -1.10
C GLN A 10 -6.20 -13.26 -0.17
N ASP A 11 -6.52 -13.78 1.02
CA ASP A 11 -7.29 -13.07 2.03
C ASP A 11 -6.47 -11.92 2.64
N HIS A 12 -5.14 -12.02 2.69
CA HIS A 12 -4.23 -10.97 3.12
C HIS A 12 -4.28 -9.76 2.19
N VAL A 13 -4.20 -10.01 0.88
CA VAL A 13 -4.28 -8.98 -0.16
C VAL A 13 -5.62 -8.27 -0.11
N THR A 14 -6.71 -9.02 0.09
CA THR A 14 -8.08 -8.46 0.20
C THR A 14 -8.22 -7.62 1.48
N ARG A 15 -7.71 -8.11 2.62
CA ARG A 15 -7.72 -7.35 3.88
C ARG A 15 -6.99 -6.02 3.76
N HIS A 16 -5.83 -6.00 3.09
CA HIS A 16 -5.12 -4.74 2.84
C HIS A 16 -5.92 -3.77 1.99
N ALA A 17 -6.61 -4.24 0.95
CA ALA A 17 -7.43 -3.37 0.11
C ALA A 17 -8.57 -2.71 0.91
N ASP A 18 -9.31 -3.50 1.70
CA ASP A 18 -10.39 -3.00 2.56
C ASP A 18 -9.88 -2.00 3.62
N ASP A 19 -8.71 -2.30 4.18
CA ASP A 19 -8.06 -1.50 5.21
C ASP A 19 -7.63 -0.12 4.68
N LEU A 20 -7.02 -0.09 3.50
CA LEU A 20 -6.65 1.14 2.80
C LEU A 20 -7.87 1.93 2.34
N PHE A 21 -8.92 1.27 1.87
CA PHE A 21 -10.17 1.94 1.49
C PHE A 21 -10.80 2.68 2.68
N ARG A 22 -10.86 2.02 3.85
CA ARG A 22 -11.35 2.64 5.10
C ARG A 22 -10.49 3.84 5.50
N ARG A 23 -9.17 3.73 5.46
CA ARG A 23 -8.25 4.84 5.81
C ARG A 23 -8.35 6.01 4.86
N ALA A 24 -8.45 5.75 3.55
CA ALA A 24 -8.65 6.80 2.55
C ALA A 24 -9.95 7.57 2.80
N THR A 25 -11.01 6.89 3.24
CA THR A 25 -12.28 7.53 3.62
C THR A 25 -12.13 8.42 4.85
N LEU A 26 -11.41 7.95 5.87
CA LEU A 26 -11.11 8.71 7.09
C LEU A 26 -10.29 9.98 6.80
N VAL A 27 -9.20 9.87 6.05
CA VAL A 27 -8.34 11.01 5.69
C VAL A 27 -9.11 12.04 4.87
N ARG A 28 -9.99 11.63 3.95
CA ARG A 28 -10.81 12.59 3.21
C ARG A 28 -11.79 13.36 4.09
N ARG A 29 -12.27 12.74 5.17
CA ARG A 29 -13.22 13.36 6.10
C ARG A 29 -12.51 14.31 7.07
N ASP A 30 -11.41 13.85 7.65
CA ASP A 30 -10.80 14.51 8.82
C ASP A 30 -9.41 15.11 8.53
N GLY A 31 -8.88 14.93 7.33
CA GLY A 31 -7.49 15.24 7.00
C GLY A 31 -6.50 14.23 7.59
N TRP A 32 -5.21 14.50 7.43
CA TRP A 32 -4.12 13.63 7.88
C TRP A 32 -3.73 13.78 9.35
N ASP A 33 -3.90 14.99 9.91
CA ASP A 33 -3.37 15.35 11.23
C ASP A 33 -3.72 14.36 12.35
N PRO A 34 -4.97 13.83 12.45
CA PRO A 34 -5.31 12.86 13.49
C PRO A 34 -4.62 11.50 13.36
N TYR A 35 -4.09 11.17 12.18
CA TYR A 35 -3.67 9.81 11.83
C TYR A 35 -2.16 9.65 11.65
N ARG A 36 -1.44 10.71 11.25
CA ARG A 36 0.01 10.67 10.94
C ARG A 36 0.89 10.08 12.05
N HIS A 37 0.49 10.24 13.31
CA HIS A 37 1.24 9.77 14.47
C HIS A 37 0.65 8.50 15.09
N LEU A 38 -0.50 8.05 14.58
CA LEU A 38 -1.19 6.86 15.08
C LEU A 38 -0.97 5.65 14.17
N TRP A 39 -0.94 5.88 12.86
CA TRP A 39 -0.72 4.83 11.88
C TRP A 39 0.76 4.58 11.68
N SER A 40 1.09 3.34 11.35
CA SER A 40 2.42 2.96 10.90
C SER A 40 2.78 3.66 9.60
N CYS A 41 4.08 3.75 9.32
CA CYS A 41 4.58 4.33 8.07
C CYS A 41 3.94 3.65 6.84
N GLY A 42 3.86 2.31 6.82
CA GLY A 42 3.24 1.54 5.73
C GLY A 42 1.77 1.90 5.47
N GLU A 43 0.99 2.07 6.55
CA GLU A 43 -0.41 2.48 6.46
C GLU A 43 -0.58 3.91 5.93
N VAL A 44 0.30 4.83 6.35
CA VAL A 44 0.30 6.22 5.85
C VAL A 44 0.64 6.25 4.37
N ILE A 45 1.76 5.65 3.96
CA ILE A 45 2.23 5.71 2.57
C ILE A 45 1.31 4.93 1.62
N GLY A 46 0.73 3.81 2.06
CA GLY A 46 -0.29 3.09 1.29
C GLY A 46 -1.57 3.90 1.11
N THR A 47 -2.02 4.58 2.17
CA THR A 47 -3.21 5.44 2.08
C THR A 47 -2.95 6.66 1.19
N ALA A 48 -1.77 7.27 1.29
CA ALA A 48 -1.35 8.38 0.43
C ALA A 48 -1.30 7.96 -1.05
N LEU A 49 -0.80 6.75 -1.35
CA LEU A 49 -0.89 6.18 -2.69
C LEU A 49 -2.34 6.08 -3.16
N VAL A 50 -3.26 5.52 -2.36
CA VAL A 50 -4.69 5.42 -2.75
C VAL A 50 -5.29 6.82 -3.01
N LEU A 51 -4.89 7.83 -2.25
CA LEU A 51 -5.39 9.19 -2.41
C LEU A 51 -4.73 9.96 -3.56
N GLY A 52 -3.59 9.50 -4.10
CA GLY A 52 -2.78 10.26 -5.04
C GLY A 52 -2.12 11.48 -4.38
N ASP A 53 -1.81 11.39 -3.08
CA ASP A 53 -1.25 12.47 -2.28
C ASP A 53 0.28 12.39 -2.23
N ASP A 54 0.92 12.85 -3.31
CA ASP A 54 2.38 12.85 -3.42
C ASP A 54 3.05 13.73 -2.36
N ALA A 55 2.37 14.75 -1.85
CA ALA A 55 2.91 15.62 -0.81
C ALA A 55 3.07 14.86 0.53
N GLU A 56 2.10 14.01 0.88
CA GLU A 56 2.22 13.16 2.06
C GLU A 56 3.30 12.08 1.89
N LEU A 57 3.45 11.51 0.69
CA LEU A 57 4.56 10.59 0.41
C LEU A 57 5.92 11.26 0.62
N GLN A 58 6.11 12.46 0.06
CA GLN A 58 7.35 13.24 0.24
C GLN A 58 7.61 13.59 1.70
N ARG A 59 6.55 13.90 2.46
CA ARG A 59 6.66 14.14 3.91
C ARG A 59 7.18 12.92 4.66
N CYS A 60 6.82 11.71 4.23
CA CYS A 60 7.35 10.44 4.74
C CYS A 60 8.75 10.10 4.22
N GLY A 61 9.34 10.91 3.33
CA GLY A 61 10.62 10.63 2.68
C GLY A 61 10.52 9.57 1.59
N GLU A 62 9.32 9.31 1.08
CA GLU A 62 9.05 8.26 0.08
C GLU A 62 8.62 8.87 -1.26
N THR A 63 8.84 8.10 -2.33
CA THR A 63 8.31 8.39 -3.66
C THR A 63 7.18 7.43 -3.98
N THR A 64 6.40 7.70 -5.04
CA THR A 64 5.42 6.74 -5.54
C THR A 64 6.07 5.39 -5.86
N VAL A 65 7.29 5.40 -6.44
CA VAL A 65 8.00 4.17 -6.82
C VAL A 65 8.47 3.41 -5.60
N SER A 66 9.22 4.03 -4.69
CA SER A 66 9.71 3.35 -3.48
C SER A 66 8.57 2.82 -2.62
N THR A 67 7.45 3.55 -2.55
CA THR A 67 6.26 3.07 -1.85
C THR A 67 5.66 1.83 -2.54
N LEU A 68 5.52 1.84 -3.87
CA LEU A 68 5.03 0.68 -4.62
C LEU A 68 5.97 -0.53 -4.48
N GLU A 69 7.28 -0.34 -4.45
CA GLU A 69 8.25 -1.42 -4.23
C GLU A 69 8.03 -2.08 -2.86
N ARG A 70 7.92 -1.28 -1.79
CA ARG A 70 7.64 -1.81 -0.44
C ARG A 70 6.34 -2.62 -0.41
N TRP A 71 5.27 -2.08 -0.99
CA TRP A 71 3.99 -2.77 -1.07
C TRP A 71 4.04 -4.02 -1.95
N ALA A 72 4.89 -4.08 -2.98
CA ALA A 72 5.06 -5.30 -3.76
C ALA A 72 5.59 -6.46 -2.90
N PHE A 73 6.54 -6.19 -2.00
CA PHE A 73 7.04 -7.19 -1.07
C PHE A 73 6.02 -7.55 0.03
N ASP A 74 5.27 -6.57 0.53
CA ASP A 74 4.22 -6.82 1.54
C ASP A 74 3.07 -7.66 0.97
N LEU A 75 2.69 -7.44 -0.29
CA LEU A 75 1.57 -8.13 -0.94
C LEU A 75 1.95 -9.48 -1.52
N TRP A 76 3.15 -9.60 -2.11
CA TRP A 76 3.53 -10.75 -2.92
C TRP A 76 4.67 -11.58 -2.31
N GLY A 77 5.15 -11.20 -1.13
CA GLY A 77 6.31 -11.80 -0.48
C GLY A 77 7.62 -11.49 -1.22
N ILE A 78 8.74 -12.08 -0.76
CA ILE A 78 10.08 -11.78 -1.29
C ILE A 78 10.18 -12.08 -2.79
N THR A 79 9.86 -13.31 -3.19
CA THR A 79 9.99 -13.75 -4.60
C THR A 79 8.99 -13.06 -5.51
N GLY A 80 7.74 -12.94 -5.08
CA GLY A 80 6.69 -12.28 -5.88
C GLY A 80 6.92 -10.77 -5.98
N GLY A 81 7.39 -10.15 -4.90
CA GLY A 81 7.73 -8.73 -4.86
C GLY A 81 8.88 -8.43 -5.80
N GLN A 82 9.97 -9.21 -5.75
CA GLN A 82 11.11 -9.02 -6.66
C GLN A 82 10.70 -9.19 -8.13
N SER A 83 9.90 -10.21 -8.44
CA SER A 83 9.39 -10.42 -9.80
C SER A 83 8.53 -9.26 -10.30
N ASP A 84 7.72 -8.66 -9.42
CA ASP A 84 6.93 -7.48 -9.78
C ASP A 84 7.81 -6.23 -9.96
N VAL A 85 8.82 -6.02 -9.09
CA VAL A 85 9.83 -4.96 -9.23
C VAL A 85 10.54 -5.07 -10.59
N ASP A 86 11.04 -6.27 -10.92
CA ASP A 86 11.73 -6.54 -12.20
C ASP A 86 10.82 -6.30 -13.42
N SER A 87 9.50 -6.44 -13.22
CA SER A 87 8.48 -6.17 -14.24
C SER A 87 8.01 -4.70 -14.27
N GLY A 88 8.57 -3.82 -13.45
CA GLY A 88 8.17 -2.40 -13.37
C GLY A 88 6.93 -2.13 -12.49
N LEU A 89 6.66 -3.01 -11.52
CA LEU A 89 5.60 -2.91 -10.51
C LEU A 89 4.18 -2.98 -11.09
N LEU A 90 4.01 -3.64 -12.24
CA LEU A 90 2.73 -3.66 -12.97
C LEU A 90 1.59 -4.25 -12.13
N ARG A 91 1.86 -5.33 -11.38
CA ARG A 91 0.84 -5.99 -10.55
C ARG A 91 0.46 -5.11 -9.37
N THR A 92 1.43 -4.53 -8.68
CA THR A 92 1.15 -3.65 -7.53
C THR A 92 0.43 -2.37 -7.96
N ARG A 93 0.81 -1.78 -9.09
CA ARG A 93 0.10 -0.63 -9.68
C ARG A 93 -1.36 -0.97 -9.98
N ALA A 94 -1.59 -2.06 -10.71
CA ALA A 94 -2.95 -2.51 -11.04
C ALA A 94 -3.79 -2.79 -9.78
N TRP A 95 -3.17 -3.32 -8.73
CA TRP A 95 -3.84 -3.54 -7.45
C TRP A 95 -4.27 -2.22 -6.80
N PHE A 96 -3.38 -1.23 -6.67
CA PHE A 96 -3.75 0.09 -6.15
C PHE A 96 -4.80 0.80 -7.03
N ASP A 97 -4.70 0.68 -8.35
CA ASP A 97 -5.68 1.24 -9.29
C ASP A 97 -7.07 0.62 -9.10
N SER A 98 -7.14 -0.68 -8.80
CA SER A 98 -8.42 -1.34 -8.50
C SER A 98 -9.09 -0.79 -7.23
N ILE A 99 -8.30 -0.46 -6.19
CA ILE A 99 -8.80 0.19 -4.97
C ILE A 99 -9.31 1.60 -5.28
N ARG A 100 -8.58 2.35 -6.10
CA ARG A 100 -8.99 3.70 -6.52
C ARG A 100 -10.25 3.69 -7.39
N ALA A 101 -10.45 2.63 -8.18
CA ALA A 101 -11.64 2.46 -9.01
C ALA A 101 -12.88 2.01 -8.22
N ALA A 102 -12.69 1.34 -7.09
CA ALA A 102 -13.78 0.93 -6.19
C ALA A 102 -14.32 2.07 -5.30
N ARG A 103 -13.83 3.29 -5.49
CA ARG A 103 -14.07 4.49 -4.67
C ARG A 103 -15.09 5.43 -5.28
#